data_AF-A0A377ZW88-F1
#
_entry.id   AF-A0A377ZW88-F1
#
_cell.length_a   1.000
_cell.length_b   1.000
_cell.length_c   1.000
_cell.angle_alpha   90.00
_cell.angle_beta   90.00
_cell.angle_gamma   90.00
#
_symmetry.space_group_name_H-M   'P 1'
#
loop_
_entity.id
_entity.type
_entity.pdbx_description
1 polymer ?
#
loop_
_entity_poly.entity_id
_entity_poly.type
_entity_poly.pdbx_seq_one_letter_code
_entity_poly.pdbx_strand_id
1 'polypeptide(L)'
;MPSPMIYQDLTTAALLGHAAQYHSETEIVSVSTGGEKERSCWGEVASRAQRLASALASLGLPPGARCATLAWNNRRHLEIYFAVASGGW
;
A
#
# COMPACT_ATOMS: atom_id res chain seq x y z
N MET A 1 -32.61 -15.69 11.63
CA MET A 1 -32.03 -14.50 12.29
C MET A 1 -30.65 -14.26 11.69
N PRO A 2 -30.27 -13.03 11.35
CA PRO A 2 -28.90 -12.74 10.90
C PRO A 2 -27.89 -13.00 12.03
N SER A 3 -26.65 -13.34 11.65
CA SER A 3 -25.55 -13.57 12.59
C SER A 3 -25.27 -12.29 13.40
N PRO A 4 -24.97 -12.39 14.72
CA PRO A 4 -24.61 -11.24 15.54
C PRO A 4 -23.15 -10.77 15.32
N MET A 5 -22.38 -11.48 14.50
CA MET A 5 -20.97 -11.13 14.24
C MET A 5 -20.87 -9.95 13.28
N ILE A 6 -19.86 -9.11 13.51
CA ILE A 6 -19.49 -8.04 12.59
C ILE A 6 -19.02 -8.66 11.27
N TYR A 7 -19.58 -8.18 10.17
CA TYR A 7 -19.10 -8.48 8.83
C TYR A 7 -18.17 -7.36 8.37
N GLN A 8 -17.00 -7.73 7.87
CA GLN A 8 -16.04 -6.81 7.28
C GLN A 8 -15.34 -7.49 6.10
N ASP A 9 -15.11 -6.73 5.04
CA ASP A 9 -14.42 -7.22 3.85
C ASP A 9 -12.93 -7.47 4.14
N LEU A 10 -12.41 -8.58 3.58
CA LEU A 10 -11.00 -8.93 3.65
C LEU A 10 -10.22 -8.15 2.58
N THR A 11 -9.76 -6.95 2.94
CA THR A 11 -9.09 -6.04 2.01
C THR A 11 -7.60 -5.90 2.28
N THR A 12 -6.83 -5.60 1.22
CA THR A 12 -5.41 -5.22 1.34
C THR A 12 -5.24 -3.90 2.10
N ALA A 13 -6.21 -2.99 1.99
CA ALA A 13 -6.27 -1.76 2.78
C ALA A 13 -6.29 -2.04 4.29
N ALA A 14 -7.03 -3.07 4.73
CA ALA A 14 -7.07 -3.46 6.14
C ALA A 14 -5.70 -3.93 6.66
N LEU A 15 -4.93 -4.65 5.82
CA LEU A 15 -3.57 -5.07 6.17
C LEU A 15 -2.62 -3.87 6.36
N LEU A 16 -2.64 -2.92 5.41
CA LEU A 16 -1.81 -1.72 5.51
C LEU A 16 -2.24 -0.84 6.70
N GLY A 17 -3.55 -0.72 6.93
CA GLY A 17 -4.10 0.00 8.07
C GLY A 17 -3.64 -0.57 9.41
N HIS A 18 -3.65 -1.89 9.57
CA HIS A 18 -3.13 -2.55 10.75
C HIS A 18 -1.62 -2.28 10.96
N ALA A 19 -0.81 -2.42 9.91
CA ALA A 19 0.62 -2.15 9.99
C ALA A 19 0.91 -0.69 10.36
N ALA A 20 0.19 0.26 9.76
CA ALA A 20 0.32 1.69 10.06
C ALA A 20 -0.12 2.03 11.49
N GLN A 21 -1.10 1.33 12.05
CA GLN A 21 -1.65 1.62 13.37
C GLN A 21 -0.80 1.02 14.51
N TYR A 22 -0.35 -0.22 14.35
CA TYR A 22 0.28 -0.97 15.45
C TYR A 22 1.79 -1.16 15.27
N HIS A 23 2.29 -0.94 14.06
CA HIS A 23 3.69 -1.16 13.71
C HIS A 23 4.29 0.04 12.97
N SER A 24 3.75 1.25 13.18
CA SER A 24 4.10 2.45 12.42
C SER A 24 5.61 2.65 12.30
N GLU A 25 6.34 2.53 13.41
CA GLU A 25 7.78 2.77 13.51
C GLU A 25 8.65 1.54 13.20
N THR A 26 8.05 0.39 12.86
CA THR A 26 8.82 -0.81 12.51
C THR A 26 9.54 -0.59 11.18
N GLU A 27 10.86 -0.79 11.20
CA GLU A 27 11.76 -0.41 10.11
C GLU A 27 11.53 -1.24 8.84
N ILE A 28 11.61 -0.54 7.71
CA ILE A 28 11.71 -1.09 6.36
C ILE A 28 12.98 -0.55 5.72
N VAL A 29 13.93 -1.44 5.46
CA VAL A 29 15.18 -1.12 4.74
C VAL A 29 15.03 -1.53 3.29
N SER A 30 15.32 -0.60 2.38
CA SER A 30 15.21 -0.79 0.94
C SER A 30 16.52 -0.39 0.27
N VAL A 31 16.96 -1.18 -0.71
CA VAL A 31 18.10 -0.80 -1.56
C VAL A 31 17.57 -0.12 -2.82
N SER A 32 18.06 1.09 -3.09
CA SER A 32 17.71 1.85 -4.30
C SER A 32 18.44 1.26 -5.52
N THR A 33 18.00 1.62 -6.73
CA THR A 33 18.68 1.17 -7.96
C THR A 33 20.11 1.70 -8.09
N GLY A 34 20.47 2.75 -7.34
CA GLY A 34 21.84 3.24 -7.23
C GLY A 34 22.70 2.50 -6.20
N GLY A 35 22.14 1.51 -5.48
CA GLY A 35 22.82 0.76 -4.44
C GLY A 35 22.76 1.37 -3.04
N GLU A 36 22.14 2.54 -2.89
CA GLU A 36 21.98 3.23 -1.60
C GLU A 36 20.94 2.51 -0.73
N LYS A 37 21.20 2.44 0.58
CA LYS A 37 20.22 1.93 1.55
C LYS A 37 19.33 3.07 2.03
N GLU A 38 18.07 3.00 1.67
CA GLU A 38 17.00 3.86 2.19
C GLU A 38 16.37 3.17 3.41
N ARG A 39 16.25 3.87 4.54
CA ARG A 39 15.52 3.40 5.73
C ARG A 39 14.20 4.17 5.82
N SER A 40 13.14 3.44 6.14
CA SER A 40 11.79 3.98 6.34
C SER A 40 11.04 3.14 7.37
N CYS A 41 9.76 3.42 7.59
CA CYS A 41 8.90 2.59 8.43
C CYS A 41 7.50 2.34 7.81
N TRP A 42 6.70 1.46 8.41
CA TRP A 42 5.35 1.16 7.91
C TRP A 42 4.42 2.38 7.86
N GLY A 43 4.56 3.31 8.81
CA GLY A 43 3.78 4.55 8.82
C GLY A 43 4.07 5.42 7.58
N GLU A 44 5.34 5.54 7.20
CA GLU A 44 5.74 6.25 5.99
C GLU A 44 5.28 5.55 4.71
N VAL A 45 5.41 4.21 4.65
CA VAL A 45 4.93 3.42 3.51
C VAL A 45 3.43 3.57 3.35
N ALA A 46 2.66 3.53 4.44
CA ALA A 46 1.22 3.72 4.41
C ALA A 46 0.83 5.11 3.91
N SER A 47 1.48 6.15 4.44
CA SER A 47 1.26 7.53 4.00
C SER A 47 1.57 7.71 2.50
N ARG A 48 2.69 7.17 2.02
CA ARG A 48 3.09 7.25 0.61
C ARG A 48 2.16 6.44 -0.30
N ALA A 49 1.74 5.24 0.13
CA ALA A 49 0.79 4.42 -0.61
C ALA A 49 -0.58 5.12 -0.75
N GLN A 50 -1.08 5.75 0.32
CA GLN A 50 -2.32 6.55 0.27
C GLN A 50 -2.21 7.75 -0.68
N ARG A 51 -1.08 8.47 -0.64
CA ARG A 51 -0.81 9.57 -1.57
C ARG A 51 -0.78 9.09 -3.03
N LEU A 52 -0.15 7.94 -3.29
CA LEU A 52 -0.12 7.34 -4.62
C LEU A 52 -1.52 6.90 -5.07
N ALA A 53 -2.31 6.27 -4.20
CA ALA A 53 -3.69 5.90 -4.52
C ALA A 53 -4.55 7.13 -4.87
N SER A 54 -4.40 8.22 -4.12
CA SER A 54 -5.07 9.50 -4.41
C SER A 54 -4.64 10.09 -5.76
N ALA A 55 -3.34 10.02 -6.08
CA ALA A 55 -2.83 10.46 -7.38
C ALA A 55 -3.31 9.56 -8.53
N LEU A 56 -3.46 8.25 -8.33
CA LEU A 56 -4.03 7.34 -9.34
C LEU A 56 -5.52 7.61 -9.56
N ALA A 57 -6.26 7.94 -8.49
CA ALA A 57 -7.67 8.29 -8.58
C ALA A 57 -7.92 9.56 -9.42
N SER A 58 -6.98 10.52 -9.42
CA SER A 58 -7.10 11.73 -10.24
C SER A 58 -6.86 11.48 -11.74
N LEU A 59 -6.35 10.30 -12.12
CA LEU A 59 -6.14 9.92 -13.53
C LEU A 59 -7.41 9.39 -14.20
N GLY A 60 -8.53 9.22 -13.48
CA GLY A 60 -9.80 8.76 -14.04
C GLY A 60 -9.78 7.31 -14.53
N LEU A 61 -9.01 6.45 -13.88
CA LEU A 61 -8.96 5.02 -14.20
C LEU A 61 -10.33 4.35 -13.91
N PRO A 62 -10.74 3.35 -14.70
CA PRO A 62 -11.92 2.55 -14.40
C PRO A 62 -11.63 1.52 -13.30
N PRO A 63 -12.61 1.12 -12.47
CA PRO A 63 -12.43 0.03 -11.51
C PRO A 63 -11.93 -1.25 -12.20
N GLY A 64 -10.98 -1.96 -11.60
CA GLY A 64 -10.33 -3.11 -12.26
C GLY A 64 -9.27 -2.74 -13.31
N ALA A 65 -8.80 -1.49 -13.34
CA ALA A 65 -7.69 -1.06 -14.18
C ALA A 65 -6.36 -1.70 -13.76
N ARG A 66 -5.70 -2.38 -14.71
CA ARG A 66 -4.40 -3.00 -14.43
C ARG A 66 -3.30 -1.95 -14.34
N CYS A 67 -2.52 -1.97 -13.26
CA CYS A 67 -1.29 -1.21 -13.13
C CYS A 67 -0.09 -2.17 -13.22
N ALA A 68 0.70 -2.08 -14.28
CA ALA A 68 1.87 -2.92 -14.47
C ALA A 68 3.08 -2.35 -13.72
N THR A 69 3.89 -3.22 -13.12
CA THR A 69 5.19 -2.88 -12.53
C THR A 69 6.29 -3.75 -13.14
N LEU A 70 7.40 -3.10 -13.49
CA LEU A 70 8.69 -3.77 -13.74
C LEU A 70 9.66 -3.18 -12.72
N ALA A 71 9.65 -3.76 -11.53
CA ALA A 71 10.33 -3.19 -10.37
C ALA A 71 10.99 -4.27 -9.50
N TRP A 72 12.09 -3.89 -8.87
CA TRP A 72 12.76 -4.68 -7.85
C TRP A 72 11.97 -4.73 -6.55
N ASN A 73 12.44 -5.55 -5.60
CA ASN A 73 11.98 -5.50 -4.21
C ASN A 73 12.59 -4.27 -3.52
N ASN A 74 11.91 -3.13 -3.67
CA ASN A 74 12.27 -1.87 -3.01
C ASN A 74 11.02 -1.21 -2.42
N ARG A 75 11.20 -0.17 -1.61
CA ARG A 75 10.08 0.50 -0.93
C ARG A 75 9.02 1.05 -1.88
N ARG A 76 9.40 1.52 -3.09
CA ARG A 76 8.45 2.07 -4.06
C ARG A 76 7.55 0.96 -4.60
N HIS A 77 8.10 -0.24 -4.84
CA HIS A 77 7.28 -1.37 -5.25
C HIS A 77 6.30 -1.78 -4.14
N LEU A 78 6.75 -1.79 -2.88
CA LEU A 78 5.87 -2.04 -1.72
C LEU A 78 4.76 -0.97 -1.60
N GLU A 79 5.09 0.30 -1.77
CA GLU A 79 4.12 1.41 -1.79
C GLU A 79 3.08 1.22 -2.91
N ILE A 80 3.50 0.78 -4.12
CA ILE A 80 2.62 0.50 -5.26
C ILE A 80 1.67 -0.67 -4.96
N TYR A 81 2.17 -1.76 -4.35
CA TYR A 81 1.37 -2.93 -4.00
C TYR A 81 0.11 -2.55 -3.23
N PHE A 82 0.27 -1.73 -2.19
CA PHE A 82 -0.87 -1.30 -1.39
C PHE A 82 -1.66 -0.16 -2.03
N ALA A 83 -1.02 0.77 -2.74
CA ALA A 83 -1.73 1.88 -3.39
C ALA A 83 -2.73 1.39 -4.44
N VAL A 84 -2.31 0.47 -5.31
CA VAL A 84 -3.14 -0.05 -6.40
C VAL A 84 -4.24 -0.94 -5.83
N ALA A 85 -3.87 -1.95 -5.03
CA ALA A 85 -4.83 -2.92 -4.51
C ALA A 85 -5.87 -2.29 -3.57
N SER A 86 -5.48 -1.29 -2.77
CA SER A 86 -6.43 -0.57 -1.90
C SER A 86 -7.30 0.42 -2.67
N GLY A 87 -6.86 0.88 -3.84
CA GLY A 87 -7.59 1.81 -4.70
C GLY A 87 -8.73 1.15 -5.50
N GLY A 88 -8.79 -0.18 -5.57
CA GLY A 88 -9.81 -0.91 -6.32
C GLY A 88 -9.57 -0.96 -7.84
N TRP A 89 -8.31 -0.75 -8.25
CA TRP A 89 -7.85 -0.90 -9.63
C TRP A 89 -7.36 -2.34 -9.87
#